data_AF-A0A1B6E611-F1
#
_entry.id   AF-A0A1B6E611-F1
#
_cell.length_a   1.000
_cell.length_b   1.000
_cell.length_c   1.000
_cell.angle_alpha   90.00
_cell.angle_beta   90.00
_cell.angle_gamma   90.00
#
_symmetry.space_group_name_H-M   'P 1'
#
loop_
_entity.id
_entity.type
_entity.pdbx_description
1 polymer ?
#
loop_
_entity_poly.entity_id
_entity_poly.type
_entity_poly.pdbx_seq_one_letter_code
_entity_poly.pdbx_strand_id
1 'polypeptide(L)'
;MSLFNYVVLVILTISGIKCGVFAPIDFSRLLPRIMNAASNCASHAEHKVTPEFCITQWDGRNNPSDSQFDSCKETMTCAVKKLGLMTDDGEWMLSKVASMKESIRDEEMKQQFEQIYDKCSNVEGRNGEAVVNMMQCLMSNSEKFKENVQELAETLKTNEDGF
;
A
#
# COMPACT_ATOMS: atom_id res chain seq x y z
N MET A 1 -19.05 8.62 1.02
CA MET A 1 -17.65 8.81 0.57
C MET A 1 -16.83 7.86 1.43
N SER A 2 -16.40 6.72 0.85
CA SER A 2 -16.11 5.50 1.62
C SER A 2 -14.72 5.53 2.29
N LEU A 3 -14.61 5.01 3.51
CA LEU A 3 -13.41 4.90 4.36
C LEU A 3 -12.21 4.21 3.68
N PHE A 4 -12.48 3.44 2.62
CA PHE A 4 -11.50 2.89 1.68
C PHE A 4 -10.58 3.95 1.02
N ASN A 5 -11.05 5.21 0.96
CA ASN A 5 -10.30 6.35 0.45
C ASN A 5 -9.05 6.66 1.29
N TYR A 6 -9.02 6.29 2.57
CA TYR A 6 -7.91 6.58 3.48
C TYR A 6 -6.82 5.51 3.44
N VAL A 7 -7.18 4.26 3.16
CA VAL A 7 -6.25 3.12 3.31
C VAL A 7 -5.13 3.11 2.28
N VAL A 8 -5.47 3.55 1.08
CA VAL A 8 -4.51 3.79 -0.01
C VAL A 8 -3.87 5.17 0.10
N LEU A 9 -4.58 6.14 0.73
CA LEU A 9 -4.06 7.48 1.01
C LEU A 9 -2.76 7.37 1.79
N VAL A 10 -2.71 6.55 2.83
CA VAL A 10 -1.55 6.55 3.73
C VAL A 10 -0.36 5.74 3.25
N ILE A 11 -0.57 4.70 2.43
CA ILE A 11 0.57 4.10 1.70
C ILE A 11 1.31 5.18 0.89
N LEU A 12 0.67 6.34 0.59
CA LEU A 12 1.17 7.37 -0.32
C LEU A 12 1.12 8.83 0.20
N THR A 13 0.53 9.16 1.35
CA THR A 13 0.57 10.50 1.96
C THR A 13 1.76 10.59 2.87
N ILE A 14 2.90 10.69 2.20
CA ILE A 14 4.02 11.52 2.62
C ILE A 14 3.45 12.89 3.07
N SER A 15 3.26 13.02 4.39
CA SER A 15 3.32 14.22 5.24
C SER A 15 2.47 15.47 4.92
N GLY A 16 1.73 15.95 5.94
CA GLY A 16 1.55 17.40 6.10
C GLY A 16 0.50 17.89 7.10
N ILE A 17 0.78 17.89 8.40
CA ILE A 17 0.39 18.99 9.29
C ILE A 17 1.70 19.42 9.98
N LYS A 18 2.38 20.52 9.62
CA LYS A 18 1.88 21.87 9.32
C LYS A 18 2.70 22.55 8.21
N CYS A 19 2.02 23.42 7.47
CA CYS A 19 2.54 24.42 6.52
C CYS A 19 3.02 23.91 5.16
N GLY A 20 2.14 24.07 4.17
CA GLY A 20 2.47 24.65 2.86
C GLY A 20 3.26 23.77 1.88
N VAL A 21 2.68 23.58 0.70
CA VAL A 21 3.28 22.94 -0.48
C VAL A 21 3.10 21.42 -0.53
N PHE A 22 1.88 20.99 -0.84
CA PHE A 22 1.67 19.74 -1.56
C PHE A 22 2.36 19.87 -2.93
N ALA A 23 3.54 19.26 -3.11
CA ALA A 23 4.03 18.96 -4.45
C ALA A 23 3.41 17.60 -4.86
N PRO A 24 2.44 17.58 -5.78
CA PRO A 24 1.75 16.35 -6.12
C PRO A 24 2.70 15.50 -6.96
N ILE A 25 3.01 14.28 -6.51
CA ILE A 25 3.02 13.16 -7.45
C ILE A 25 1.71 13.28 -8.23
N ASP A 26 1.67 12.94 -9.52
CA ASP A 26 0.40 12.90 -10.26
C ASP A 26 -0.50 11.72 -9.79
N PHE A 27 -0.56 11.51 -8.46
CA PHE A 27 -1.45 10.65 -7.71
C PHE A 27 -2.91 10.90 -8.06
N SER A 28 -3.25 12.08 -8.57
CA SER A 28 -4.57 12.35 -9.15
C SER A 28 -4.99 11.27 -10.17
N ARG A 29 -4.02 10.65 -10.86
CA ARG A 29 -4.23 9.58 -11.83
C ARG A 29 -3.96 8.18 -11.29
N LEU A 30 -2.99 8.01 -10.40
CA LEU A 30 -2.60 6.70 -9.87
C LEU A 30 -3.54 6.23 -8.75
N LEU A 31 -3.93 7.15 -7.86
CA LEU A 31 -4.76 6.87 -6.69
C LEU A 31 -6.15 6.33 -7.06
N PRO A 32 -6.90 6.95 -8.00
CA PRO A 32 -8.19 6.40 -8.41
C PRO A 32 -8.06 5.01 -9.04
N ARG A 33 -6.95 4.70 -9.71
CA ARG A 33 -6.71 3.38 -10.31
C ARG A 33 -6.44 2.32 -9.25
N ILE A 34 -5.62 2.64 -8.24
CA ILE A 34 -5.36 1.75 -7.11
C ILE A 34 -6.65 1.49 -6.34
N MET A 35 -7.42 2.55 -6.05
CA MET A 35 -8.69 2.45 -5.35
C MET A 35 -9.72 1.62 -6.11
N ASN A 36 -9.85 1.87 -7.42
CA ASN A 36 -10.74 1.08 -8.27
C ASN A 36 -10.27 -0.38 -8.34
N ALA A 37 -8.97 -0.64 -8.43
CA ALA A 37 -8.44 -2.01 -8.44
C ALA A 37 -8.76 -2.73 -7.13
N ALA A 38 -8.44 -2.14 -5.99
CA ALA A 38 -8.64 -2.74 -4.68
C ALA A 38 -10.13 -2.90 -4.31
N SER A 39 -10.99 -1.91 -4.63
CA SER A 39 -12.44 -2.03 -4.45
C SER A 39 -13.03 -3.15 -5.30
N ASN A 40 -12.62 -3.25 -6.57
CA ASN A 40 -13.04 -4.35 -7.44
C ASN A 40 -12.51 -5.71 -6.97
N CYS A 41 -11.37 -5.76 -6.29
CA CYS A 41 -10.84 -7.01 -5.75
C CYS A 41 -11.54 -7.42 -4.46
N ALA A 42 -11.82 -6.47 -3.57
CA ALA A 42 -12.52 -6.72 -2.30
C ALA A 42 -13.97 -7.17 -2.52
N SER A 43 -14.64 -6.70 -3.58
CA SER A 43 -16.01 -7.13 -3.92
C SER A 43 -16.11 -8.59 -4.38
N HIS A 44 -14.99 -9.22 -4.75
CA HIS A 44 -14.90 -10.62 -5.17
C HIS A 44 -14.21 -11.51 -4.13
N ALA A 45 -13.78 -10.95 -3.00
CA ALA A 45 -13.21 -11.74 -1.92
C ALA A 45 -14.30 -12.59 -1.27
N GLU A 46 -14.01 -13.88 -1.02
CA GLU A 46 -14.96 -14.81 -0.41
C GLU A 46 -15.41 -14.34 0.99
N HIS A 47 -14.54 -13.59 1.67
CA HIS A 47 -14.80 -13.01 2.98
C HIS A 47 -14.83 -11.49 2.84
N LYS A 48 -15.75 -10.82 3.56
CA LYS A 48 -15.79 -9.35 3.58
C LYS A 48 -14.50 -8.82 4.18
N VAL A 49 -13.60 -8.36 3.33
CA VAL A 49 -12.35 -7.73 3.72
C VAL A 49 -12.61 -6.27 4.04
N THR A 50 -12.43 -5.88 5.29
CA THR A 50 -12.46 -4.47 5.69
C THR A 50 -11.03 -3.91 5.71
N PRO A 51 -10.84 -2.64 5.32
CA PRO A 51 -9.53 -2.02 5.39
C PRO A 51 -8.97 -1.92 6.82
N GLU A 52 -9.86 -1.71 7.79
CA GLU A 52 -9.57 -1.71 9.23
C GLU A 52 -8.92 -3.03 9.64
N PHE A 53 -9.50 -4.15 9.20
CA PHE A 53 -8.95 -5.48 9.47
C PHE A 53 -7.59 -5.66 8.80
N CYS A 54 -7.45 -5.33 7.51
CA CYS A 54 -6.18 -5.53 6.81
C CYS A 54 -5.04 -4.68 7.36
N ILE A 55 -5.31 -3.51 7.92
CA ILE A 55 -4.21 -2.72 8.48
C ILE A 55 -3.72 -3.25 9.82
N THR A 56 -4.56 -3.97 10.57
CA THR A 56 -4.14 -4.58 11.84
C THR A 56 -2.97 -5.56 11.66
N GLN A 57 -2.81 -6.14 10.47
CA GLN A 57 -1.67 -7.00 10.16
C GLN A 57 -0.32 -6.26 10.29
N TRP A 58 -0.32 -4.93 10.23
CA TRP A 58 0.87 -4.07 10.25
C TRP A 58 1.04 -3.28 11.57
N ASP A 59 0.25 -3.57 12.60
CA ASP A 59 0.24 -2.82 13.87
C ASP A 59 1.40 -3.18 14.83
N GLY A 60 2.28 -4.08 14.41
CA GLY A 60 3.41 -4.59 15.20
C GLY A 60 3.04 -5.63 16.25
N ARG A 61 1.75 -5.99 16.39
CA ARG A 61 1.25 -7.04 17.30
C ARG A 61 0.88 -8.31 16.56
N ASN A 62 0.49 -8.17 15.29
CA ASN A 62 0.14 -9.29 14.43
C ASN A 62 1.27 -9.66 13.47
N ASN A 63 1.26 -10.90 12.99
CA ASN A 63 2.13 -11.32 11.90
C ASN A 63 1.35 -11.26 10.57
N PRO A 64 1.77 -10.45 9.59
CA PRO A 64 1.12 -10.35 8.27
C PRO A 64 1.04 -11.69 7.51
N SER A 65 1.87 -12.67 7.88
CA SER A 65 1.86 -13.99 7.26
C SER A 65 0.76 -14.90 7.80
N ASP A 66 0.10 -14.55 8.90
CA ASP A 66 -0.94 -15.37 9.52
C ASP A 66 -2.13 -15.58 8.57
N SER A 67 -2.75 -16.77 8.65
CA SER A 67 -3.83 -17.18 7.74
C SER A 67 -5.09 -16.35 7.88
N GLN A 68 -5.30 -15.71 9.05
CA GLN A 68 -6.42 -14.78 9.24
C GLN A 68 -6.38 -13.60 8.25
N PHE A 69 -5.20 -13.25 7.73
CA PHE A 69 -5.02 -12.17 6.75
C PHE A 69 -5.01 -12.67 5.28
N ASP A 70 -5.31 -13.94 5.00
CA ASP A 70 -5.29 -14.50 3.65
C ASP A 70 -6.14 -13.68 2.67
N SER A 71 -7.37 -13.32 3.04
CA SER A 71 -8.23 -12.50 2.17
C SER A 71 -7.68 -11.08 1.94
N CYS A 72 -6.93 -10.51 2.89
CA CYS A 72 -6.22 -9.24 2.70
C CYS A 72 -5.08 -9.40 1.69
N LYS A 73 -4.28 -10.47 1.83
CA LYS A 73 -3.17 -10.80 0.91
C LYS A 73 -3.70 -11.03 -0.51
N GLU A 74 -4.80 -11.75 -0.66
CA GLU A 74 -5.47 -11.97 -1.94
C GLU A 74 -5.99 -10.67 -2.56
N THR A 75 -6.66 -9.82 -1.76
CA THR A 75 -7.18 -8.53 -2.23
C THR A 75 -6.07 -7.63 -2.72
N MET A 76 -4.97 -7.51 -1.96
CA MET A 76 -3.81 -6.72 -2.35
C MET A 76 -3.13 -7.31 -3.60
N THR A 77 -2.96 -8.63 -3.66
CA THR A 77 -2.41 -9.34 -4.83
C THR A 77 -3.22 -9.05 -6.10
N CYS A 78 -4.54 -9.19 -6.02
CA CYS A 78 -5.44 -8.88 -7.12
C CYS A 78 -5.30 -7.41 -7.55
N ALA A 79 -5.20 -6.47 -6.60
CA ALA A 79 -5.05 -5.05 -6.90
C ALA A 79 -3.74 -4.76 -7.65
N VAL A 80 -2.61 -5.29 -7.18
CA VAL A 80 -1.30 -5.07 -7.82
C VAL A 80 -1.19 -5.75 -9.19
N LYS A 81 -1.84 -6.91 -9.38
CA LYS A 81 -1.98 -7.54 -10.71
C LYS A 81 -2.82 -6.69 -11.66
N LYS A 82 -3.96 -6.15 -11.22
CA LYS A 82 -4.80 -5.24 -12.04
C LYS A 82 -4.09 -3.94 -12.42
N LEU A 83 -3.19 -3.46 -11.57
CA LEU A 83 -2.33 -2.32 -11.87
C LEU A 83 -1.16 -2.68 -12.80
N GLY A 84 -0.98 -3.97 -13.08
CA GLY A 84 0.09 -4.50 -13.90
C GLY A 84 1.46 -4.43 -13.23
N LEU A 85 1.52 -4.30 -11.89
CA LEU A 85 2.77 -4.28 -11.12
C LEU A 85 3.26 -5.68 -10.77
N MET A 86 2.40 -6.69 -10.92
CA MET A 86 2.69 -8.09 -10.67
C MET A 86 2.19 -8.92 -11.85
N THR A 87 2.93 -9.97 -12.23
CA THR A 87 2.52 -10.94 -13.25
C THR A 87 1.38 -11.82 -12.74
N ASP A 88 0.70 -12.52 -13.65
CA ASP A 88 -0.36 -13.46 -13.26
C ASP A 88 0.18 -14.62 -12.41
N ASP A 89 1.46 -15.00 -12.59
CA ASP A 89 2.16 -16.00 -11.77
C ASP A 89 2.57 -15.47 -10.37
N GLY A 90 2.37 -14.18 -10.12
CA GLY A 90 2.57 -13.57 -8.81
C GLY A 90 3.95 -12.96 -8.57
N GLU A 91 4.72 -12.70 -9.62
CA GLU A 91 6.06 -12.09 -9.53
C GLU A 91 6.00 -10.58 -9.81
N TRP A 92 6.82 -9.79 -9.10
CA TRP A 92 6.87 -8.35 -9.31
C TRP A 92 7.39 -7.98 -10.71
N MET A 93 6.67 -7.13 -11.42
CA MET A 93 7.13 -6.52 -12.67
C MET A 93 8.04 -5.33 -12.34
N LEU A 94 9.27 -5.62 -11.92
CA LEU A 94 10.22 -4.62 -11.41
C LEU A 94 10.46 -3.45 -12.38
N SER A 95 10.48 -3.69 -13.69
CA SER A 95 10.59 -2.62 -14.69
C SER A 95 9.42 -1.63 -14.63
N LYS A 96 8.19 -2.10 -14.38
CA LYS A 96 7.01 -1.25 -14.21
C LYS A 96 7.00 -0.57 -12.84
N VAL A 97 7.41 -1.25 -11.78
CA VAL A 97 7.57 -0.63 -10.45
C VAL A 97 8.59 0.50 -10.54
N ALA A 98 9.75 0.28 -11.17
CA ALA A 98 10.77 1.31 -11.39
C ALA A 98 10.23 2.49 -12.19
N SER A 99 9.40 2.25 -13.21
CA SER A 99 8.81 3.32 -14.04
C SER A 99 7.90 4.27 -13.25
N MET A 100 7.40 3.87 -12.07
CA MET A 100 6.60 4.74 -11.22
C MET A 100 7.37 6.00 -10.79
N LYS A 101 8.71 5.93 -10.72
CA LYS A 101 9.55 7.08 -10.37
C LYS A 101 9.41 8.24 -11.36
N GLU A 102 9.10 7.95 -12.62
CA GLU A 102 8.91 8.97 -13.66
C GLU A 102 7.63 9.79 -13.43
N SER A 103 6.70 9.25 -12.63
CA SER A 103 5.47 9.94 -12.24
C SER A 103 5.64 10.79 -10.97
N ILE A 104 6.79 10.69 -10.29
CA ILE A 104 7.10 11.45 -9.08
C ILE A 104 7.74 12.79 -9.48
N ARG A 105 7.02 13.88 -9.20
CA ARG A 105 7.48 15.25 -9.52
C ARG A 105 8.37 15.85 -8.45
N ASP A 106 8.22 15.39 -7.21
CA ASP A 106 8.99 15.86 -6.07
C ASP A 106 10.33 15.11 -5.99
N GLU A 107 11.44 15.83 -6.08
CA GLU A 107 12.77 15.23 -6.14
C GLU A 107 13.17 14.55 -4.81
N GLU A 108 12.68 15.02 -3.66
CA GLU A 108 12.93 14.36 -2.38
C GLU A 108 12.21 13.01 -2.32
N MET A 109 10.94 12.97 -2.70
CA MET A 109 10.16 11.73 -2.78
C MET A 109 10.75 10.77 -3.81
N LYS A 110 11.28 11.28 -4.91
CA LYS A 110 11.93 10.46 -5.94
C LYS A 110 13.21 9.83 -5.42
N GLN A 111 14.04 10.57 -4.70
CA GLN A 111 15.23 10.04 -4.03
C GLN A 111 14.87 8.99 -2.96
N GLN A 112 13.83 9.26 -2.16
CA GLN A 112 13.32 8.28 -1.18
C GLN A 112 12.83 7.00 -1.88
N PHE A 113 12.11 7.12 -2.99
CA PHE A 113 11.68 5.99 -3.79
C PHE A 113 12.87 5.17 -4.30
N GLU A 114 13.89 5.81 -4.88
CA GLU A 114 15.07 5.10 -5.41
C GLU A 114 15.83 4.35 -4.30
N GLN A 115 16.06 4.99 -3.15
CA GLN A 115 16.73 4.35 -2.01
C GLN A 115 15.98 3.13 -1.48
N ILE A 116 14.65 3.19 -1.45
CA ILE A 116 13.80 2.09 -0.99
C ILE A 116 13.72 0.99 -2.05
N TYR A 117 13.59 1.37 -3.32
CA TYR A 117 13.53 0.43 -4.45
C TYR A 117 14.80 -0.43 -4.52
N ASP A 118 15.98 0.17 -4.37
CA ASP A 118 17.25 -0.57 -4.38
C ASP A 118 17.33 -1.64 -3.28
N LYS A 119 16.67 -1.38 -2.13
CA LYS A 119 16.65 -2.31 -0.99
C LYS A 119 15.57 -3.37 -1.10
N CYS A 120 14.42 -3.04 -1.68
CA CYS A 120 13.21 -3.88 -1.65
C CYS A 120 12.85 -4.52 -3.00
N SER A 121 13.56 -4.22 -4.08
CA SER A 121 13.27 -4.79 -5.41
C SER A 121 13.53 -6.30 -5.51
N ASN A 122 14.33 -6.88 -4.60
CA ASN A 122 14.71 -8.29 -4.62
C ASN A 122 13.97 -9.15 -3.57
N VAL A 123 12.80 -8.70 -3.09
CA VAL A 123 12.00 -9.52 -2.17
C VAL A 123 11.54 -10.81 -2.83
N GLU A 124 11.66 -11.90 -2.09
CA GLU A 124 11.30 -13.24 -2.54
C GLU A 124 9.78 -13.51 -2.38
N GLY A 125 9.35 -14.65 -2.89
CA GLY A 125 7.97 -15.13 -2.78
C GLY A 125 7.14 -14.87 -4.04
N ARG A 126 5.88 -15.31 -4.01
CA ARG A 126 4.89 -15.08 -5.08
C ARG A 126 3.53 -14.69 -4.51
N ASN A 127 2.72 -13.98 -5.29
CA ASN A 127 1.36 -13.59 -4.92
C ASN A 127 1.32 -12.85 -3.58
N GLY A 128 0.47 -13.30 -2.64
CA GLY A 128 0.29 -12.68 -1.33
C GLY A 128 1.58 -12.63 -0.51
N GLU A 129 2.43 -13.64 -0.64
CA GLU A 129 3.75 -13.69 0.03
C GLU A 129 4.67 -12.57 -0.51
N ALA A 130 4.75 -12.41 -1.84
CA ALA A 130 5.52 -11.34 -2.45
C ALA A 130 5.00 -9.95 -2.04
N VAL A 131 3.69 -9.79 -1.85
CA VAL A 131 3.09 -8.55 -1.33
C VAL A 131 3.51 -8.30 0.12
N VAL A 132 3.41 -9.31 0.98
CA VAL A 132 3.79 -9.20 2.39
C VAL A 132 5.27 -8.89 2.54
N ASN A 133 6.13 -9.62 1.84
CA ASN A 133 7.58 -9.42 1.90
C ASN A 133 7.99 -8.03 1.41
N MET A 134 7.36 -7.52 0.35
CA MET A 134 7.54 -6.14 -0.11
C MET A 134 7.16 -5.15 0.98
N MET A 135 5.96 -5.25 1.54
CA MET A 135 5.47 -4.35 2.59
C MET A 135 6.34 -4.39 3.86
N GLN A 136 6.78 -5.57 4.28
CA GLN A 136 7.74 -5.72 5.39
C GLN A 136 9.06 -5.02 5.10
N CYS A 137 9.59 -5.16 3.87
CA CYS A 137 10.80 -4.47 3.48
C CYS A 137 10.63 -2.94 3.50
N LEU A 138 9.49 -2.43 3.01
CA LEU A 138 9.18 -1.00 3.01
C LEU A 138 9.15 -0.44 4.44
N MET A 139 8.42 -1.07 5.36
CA MET A 139 8.35 -0.63 6.75
C MET A 139 9.69 -0.72 7.48
N SER A 140 10.54 -1.68 7.13
CA SER A 140 11.86 -1.86 7.75
C SER A 140 12.89 -0.85 7.25
N ASN A 141 12.69 -0.28 6.06
CA ASN A 141 13.66 0.60 5.40
C ASN A 141 13.20 2.04 5.25
N SER A 142 11.97 2.35 5.67
CA SER A 142 11.38 3.69 5.62
C SER A 142 10.52 3.94 6.86
N GLU A 143 11.08 4.65 7.84
CA GLU A 143 10.30 5.09 9.02
C GLU A 143 9.10 5.93 8.61
N LYS A 144 9.24 6.77 7.57
CA LYS A 144 8.12 7.54 7.01
C LYS A 144 7.00 6.65 6.49
N PHE A 145 7.33 5.53 5.85
CA PHE A 145 6.31 4.56 5.40
C PHE A 145 5.62 3.90 6.58
N LYS A 146 6.37 3.54 7.62
CA LYS A 146 5.83 2.93 8.83
C LYS A 146 4.94 3.88 9.63
N GLU A 147 5.40 5.12 9.87
CA GLU A 147 4.65 6.20 10.53
C GLU A 147 3.33 6.44 9.81
N ASN A 148 3.39 6.53 8.48
CA ASN A 148 2.21 6.61 7.66
C ASN A 148 1.26 5.45 8.00
N VAL A 149 1.66 4.18 7.77
CA VAL A 149 0.78 3.03 8.03
C VAL A 149 0.17 3.05 9.43
N GLN A 150 0.90 3.51 10.45
CA GLN A 150 0.38 3.70 11.81
C GLN A 150 -0.68 4.80 11.90
N GLU A 151 -0.45 5.98 11.31
CA GLU A 151 -1.41 7.09 11.26
C GLU A 151 -2.74 6.67 10.61
N LEU A 152 -2.68 5.82 9.58
CA LEU A 152 -3.90 5.24 9.00
C LEU A 152 -4.61 4.30 9.92
N ALA A 153 -3.86 3.42 10.60
CA ALA A 153 -4.46 2.48 11.53
C ALA A 153 -5.21 3.24 12.64
N GLU A 154 -4.66 4.36 13.10
CA GLU A 154 -5.30 5.26 14.05
C GLU A 154 -6.53 5.96 13.47
N THR A 155 -6.42 6.53 12.25
CA THR A 155 -7.53 7.20 11.57
C THR A 155 -8.72 6.25 11.37
N LEU A 156 -8.46 5.00 10.97
CA LEU A 156 -9.48 3.99 10.75
C LEU A 156 -10.18 3.61 12.06
N LYS A 157 -9.44 3.45 13.16
CA LYS A 157 -10.02 3.19 14.49
C LYS A 157 -10.93 4.32 14.94
N THR A 158 -10.51 5.58 14.79
CA THR A 158 -11.32 6.74 15.23
C THR A 158 -12.63 6.92 14.46
N ASN A 159 -12.78 6.33 13.28
CA ASN A 159 -14.01 6.40 12.49
C ASN A 159 -15.00 5.27 12.81
N GLU A 160 -14.61 4.25 13.59
CA GLU A 160 -15.54 3.23 14.12
C GLU A 160 -16.29 3.71 15.38
N ASP A 161 -15.68 4.59 16.19
CA ASP A 161 -16.29 5.10 17.43
C ASP A 161 -17.32 6.24 17.22
N GLY A 162 -17.65 6.55 15.96
CA GLY A 162 -18.43 7.73 15.55
C GLY A 162 -19.80 7.46 14.93
N PHE A 163 -20.41 6.29 15.16
CA PHE A 163 -21.78 5.96 14.73
C PHE A 163 -22.60 5.29 15.85
#